data_AF-A0AAD5LVV0-F1
#
_entry.id   AF-A0AAD5LVV0-F1
#
_cell.length_a   1.000
_cell.length_b   1.000
_cell.length_c   1.000
_cell.angle_alpha   90.00
_cell.angle_beta   90.00
_cell.angle_gamma   90.00
#
_symmetry.space_group_name_H-M   'P 1'
#
loop_
_entity.id
_entity.type
_entity.pdbx_description
1 polymer ?
#
loop_
_entity_poly.entity_id
_entity_poly.type
_entity_poly.pdbx_seq_one_letter_code
_entity_poly.pdbx_strand_id
1 'polypeptide(L)'
;MMRKQCQQLVNEWNRHEASLRNLEELERVLREHAVKVSDSVCAEKRRRADALKMRLDGWSRTVQEMNNDEETLLMEVDELHSYLVSELDKIKDKDPEEIASSLRFLRGDRDRLSSRARKLTAMNPRLANANFRSDVAERWQQLESRLHSPPPVADSQLHTGAELTADLPFHQKIDLVKAKFEEAKVSLDFDASPVSDVLQWEKRVKAVDDFLNESQTVLDELIKTGRNLANSGRMELDMHCAIEKLDEIVAVLLIREYEFYERGIDLLPEIWQKCVQADGACFEYYCEAI
;
A
#
# COMPACT_ATOMS: atom_id res chain seq x y z
N MET A 1 7.76 -19.57 34.47
CA MET A 1 7.48 -20.95 34.92
C MET A 1 6.83 -21.78 33.81
N MET A 2 5.73 -21.32 33.20
CA MET A 2 5.04 -21.99 32.09
C MET A 2 5.89 -22.30 30.85
N ARG A 3 6.78 -21.39 30.42
CA ARG A 3 7.65 -21.64 29.25
C ARG A 3 8.56 -22.87 29.45
N LYS A 4 8.99 -23.14 30.70
CA LYS A 4 9.75 -24.36 31.04
C LYS A 4 8.88 -25.62 31.01
N GLN A 5 7.61 -25.53 31.42
CA GLN A 5 6.67 -26.65 31.37
C GLN A 5 6.27 -27.00 29.92
N CYS A 6 6.02 -26.02 29.05
CA CYS A 6 5.78 -26.29 27.63
C CYS A 6 6.98 -26.96 26.96
N GLN A 7 8.20 -26.48 27.26
CA GLN A 7 9.42 -27.10 26.72
C GLN A 7 9.58 -28.55 27.20
N GLN A 8 9.23 -28.87 28.44
CA GLN A 8 9.24 -30.23 28.96
C GLN A 8 8.24 -31.13 28.23
N LEU A 9 7.02 -30.65 27.99
CA LEU A 9 5.99 -31.41 27.26
C LEU A 9 6.38 -31.64 25.79
N VAL A 10 7.00 -30.67 25.12
CA VAL A 10 7.52 -30.84 23.76
C VAL A 10 8.64 -31.89 23.73
N ASN A 11 9.54 -31.86 24.71
CA ASN A 11 10.62 -32.85 24.82
C ASN A 11 10.08 -34.26 25.11
N GLU A 12 9.05 -34.38 25.95
CA GLU A 12 8.36 -35.64 26.22
C GLU A 12 7.64 -36.17 24.97
N TRP A 13 6.92 -35.30 24.25
CA TRP A 13 6.28 -35.64 22.99
C TRP A 13 7.28 -36.18 21.97
N ASN A 14 8.36 -35.44 21.72
CA ASN A 14 9.41 -35.84 20.77
C ASN A 14 10.05 -37.19 21.14
N ARG A 15 10.23 -37.44 22.45
CA ARG A 15 10.74 -38.72 22.95
C ARG A 15 9.76 -39.87 22.70
N HIS A 16 8.47 -39.63 22.91
CA HIS A 16 7.43 -40.62 22.67
C HIS A 16 7.21 -40.90 21.17
N GLU A 17 7.27 -39.88 20.32
CA GLU A 17 7.21 -40.03 18.86
C GLU A 17 8.41 -40.83 18.33
N ALA A 18 9.63 -40.52 18.79
CA ALA A 18 10.82 -41.30 18.44
C ALA A 18 10.72 -42.76 18.92
N SER A 19 10.19 -42.98 20.13
CA SER A 19 9.95 -44.33 20.65
C SER A 19 8.88 -45.10 19.85
N LEU A 20 7.89 -44.41 19.29
CA LEU A 20 6.87 -45.01 18.41
C LEU A 20 7.47 -45.41 17.07
N ARG A 21 8.24 -44.54 16.41
CA ARG A 21 8.94 -44.87 15.16
C ARG A 21 9.89 -46.05 15.32
N ASN A 22 10.62 -46.11 16.44
CA ASN A 22 11.49 -47.24 16.75
C ASN A 22 10.72 -48.55 16.97
N LEU A 23 9.53 -48.47 17.58
CA LEU A 23 8.66 -49.64 17.76
C LEU A 23 8.03 -50.10 16.44
N GLU A 24 7.63 -49.19 15.57
CA GLU A 24 7.14 -49.50 14.22
C GLU A 24 8.22 -50.18 13.37
N GLU A 25 9.47 -49.71 13.47
CA GLU A 25 10.61 -50.34 12.82
C GLU A 25 10.94 -51.71 13.43
N LEU A 26 10.89 -51.86 14.76
CA LEU A 26 11.07 -53.14 15.42
C LEU A 26 9.96 -54.14 15.06
N GLU A 27 8.73 -53.67 14.92
CA GLU A 27 7.58 -54.47 14.47
C GLU A 27 7.74 -54.90 13.01
N ARG A 28 8.25 -54.01 12.14
CA ARG A 28 8.62 -54.34 10.75
C ARG A 28 9.64 -55.47 10.72
N VAL A 29 10.73 -55.35 11.47
CA VAL A 29 11.79 -56.36 11.57
C VAL A 29 11.27 -57.67 12.17
N LEU A 30 10.43 -57.62 13.21
CA LEU A 30 9.87 -58.83 13.83
C LEU A 30 8.89 -59.57 12.90
N ARG A 31 8.11 -58.83 12.09
CA ARG A 31 7.26 -59.44 11.05
C ARG A 31 8.09 -60.09 9.94
N GLU A 32 9.21 -59.48 9.54
CA GLU A 32 10.17 -60.08 8.58
C GLU A 32 10.73 -61.42 9.10
N HIS A 33 10.83 -61.59 10.43
CA HIS A 33 11.27 -62.81 11.10
C HIS A 33 10.11 -63.73 11.55
N ALA A 34 8.89 -63.51 11.04
CA ALA A 34 7.68 -64.27 11.36
C ALA A 34 7.29 -64.29 12.87
N VAL A 35 7.78 -63.33 13.66
CA VAL A 35 7.40 -63.14 15.06
C VAL A 35 6.16 -62.26 15.12
N LYS A 36 5.03 -62.83 15.54
CA LYS A 36 3.76 -62.11 15.65
C LYS A 36 3.73 -61.29 16.95
N VAL A 37 3.85 -59.97 16.83
CA VAL A 37 3.57 -59.06 17.96
C VAL A 37 2.08 -59.13 18.25
N SER A 38 1.71 -59.30 19.53
CA SER A 38 0.31 -59.38 19.92
C SER A 38 -0.42 -58.08 19.60
N ASP A 39 -1.52 -58.17 18.84
CA ASP A 39 -2.37 -57.02 18.46
C ASP A 39 -2.83 -56.20 19.68
N SER A 40 -2.93 -56.83 20.86
CA SER A 40 -3.25 -56.16 22.12
C SER A 40 -2.21 -55.14 22.56
N VAL A 41 -0.93 -55.37 22.26
CA VAL A 41 0.18 -54.46 22.60
C VAL A 41 0.16 -53.25 21.67
N CYS A 42 -0.04 -53.45 20.37
CA CYS A 42 -0.16 -52.37 19.40
C CYS A 42 -1.40 -51.49 19.67
N ALA A 43 -2.54 -52.12 20.01
CA ALA A 43 -3.77 -51.41 20.37
C ALA A 43 -3.62 -50.59 21.66
N GLU A 44 -2.92 -51.12 22.67
CA GLU A 44 -2.64 -50.39 23.92
C GLU A 44 -1.72 -49.19 23.69
N LYS A 45 -0.67 -49.35 22.87
CA LYS A 45 0.25 -48.26 22.52
C LYS A 45 -0.45 -47.16 21.75
N ARG A 46 -1.31 -47.52 20.79
CA ARG A 46 -2.13 -46.56 20.04
C ARG A 46 -3.08 -45.78 20.96
N ARG A 47 -3.81 -46.47 21.85
CA ARG A 47 -4.67 -45.82 22.85
C ARG A 47 -3.90 -44.83 23.74
N ARG A 48 -2.66 -45.14 24.12
CA ARG A 48 -1.80 -44.21 24.88
C ARG A 48 -1.37 -43.00 24.06
N ALA A 49 -1.01 -43.18 22.79
CA ALA A 49 -0.66 -42.08 21.88
C ALA A 49 -1.86 -41.15 21.66
N ASP A 50 -3.04 -41.70 21.42
CA ASP A 50 -4.28 -40.94 21.24
C ASP A 50 -4.66 -40.15 22.51
N ALA A 51 -4.51 -40.76 23.69
CA ALA A 51 -4.74 -40.08 24.97
C ALA A 51 -3.75 -38.93 25.21
N LEU A 52 -2.48 -39.10 24.82
CA LEU A 52 -1.48 -38.02 24.90
C LEU A 52 -1.81 -36.89 23.93
N LYS A 53 -2.22 -37.21 22.69
CA LYS A 53 -2.64 -36.23 21.69
C LYS A 53 -3.85 -35.42 22.18
N MET A 54 -4.90 -36.08 22.67
CA MET A 54 -6.08 -35.41 23.22
C MET A 54 -5.74 -34.47 24.38
N ARG A 55 -4.80 -34.88 25.25
CA ARG A 55 -4.29 -34.00 26.31
C ARG A 55 -3.55 -32.81 25.72
N LEU A 56 -2.64 -33.01 24.78
CA LEU A 56 -1.87 -31.94 24.14
C LEU A 56 -2.80 -30.92 23.46
N ASP A 57 -3.79 -31.39 22.72
CA ASP A 57 -4.80 -30.53 22.07
C ASP A 57 -5.62 -29.74 23.10
N GLY A 58 -5.92 -30.33 24.26
CA GLY A 58 -6.57 -29.65 25.38
C GLY A 58 -5.70 -28.54 25.97
N TRP A 59 -4.41 -28.81 26.21
CA TRP A 59 -3.47 -27.80 26.70
C TRP A 59 -3.24 -26.68 25.68
N SER A 60 -3.17 -27.00 24.38
CA SER A 60 -3.07 -26.00 23.33
C SER A 60 -4.29 -25.05 23.35
N ARG A 61 -5.50 -25.59 23.55
CA ARG A 61 -6.71 -24.77 23.70
C ARG A 61 -6.66 -23.89 24.95
N THR A 62 -6.29 -24.44 26.10
CA THR A 62 -6.14 -23.65 27.34
C THR A 62 -5.09 -22.54 27.21
N VAL A 63 -3.97 -22.80 26.54
CA VAL A 63 -2.96 -21.76 26.26
C VAL A 63 -3.50 -20.71 25.30
N GLN A 64 -4.27 -21.09 24.29
CA GLN A 64 -4.96 -20.16 23.38
C GLN A 64 -5.95 -19.28 24.14
N GLU A 65 -6.75 -19.88 25.02
CA GLU A 65 -7.73 -19.21 25.89
C GLU A 65 -7.04 -18.24 26.86
N MET A 66 -5.90 -18.62 27.45
CA MET A 66 -5.08 -17.75 28.30
C MET A 66 -4.40 -16.62 27.52
N ASN A 67 -3.94 -16.84 26.29
CA ASN A 67 -3.45 -15.79 25.38
C ASN A 67 -4.56 -14.85 24.90
N ASN A 68 -5.82 -15.25 25.11
CA ASN A 68 -7.00 -14.47 24.83
C ASN A 68 -7.66 -13.98 26.13
N ASP A 69 -6.92 -13.88 27.24
CA ASP A 69 -7.49 -13.31 28.46
C ASP A 69 -7.98 -11.88 28.20
N GLU A 70 -9.27 -11.66 28.41
CA GLU A 70 -9.97 -10.44 28.04
C GLU A 70 -9.40 -9.22 28.78
N GLU A 71 -9.03 -9.39 30.04
CA GLU A 71 -8.47 -8.34 30.90
C GLU A 71 -7.09 -7.91 30.41
N THR A 72 -6.23 -8.90 30.06
CA THR A 72 -4.92 -8.64 29.46
C THR A 72 -5.07 -7.93 28.11
N LEU A 73 -6.01 -8.36 27.25
CA LEU A 73 -6.24 -7.74 25.95
C LEU A 73 -6.79 -6.31 26.08
N LEU A 74 -7.66 -6.04 27.06
CA LEU A 74 -8.18 -4.72 27.35
C LEU A 74 -7.04 -3.77 27.78
N MET A 75 -6.18 -4.20 28.70
CA MET A 75 -5.02 -3.42 29.13
C MET A 75 -4.09 -3.09 27.95
N GLU A 76 -3.80 -4.06 27.08
CA GLU A 76 -2.99 -3.85 25.88
C GLU A 76 -3.63 -2.86 24.89
N VAL A 77 -4.97 -2.85 24.77
CA VAL A 77 -5.71 -1.91 23.93
C VAL A 77 -5.64 -0.51 24.52
N ASP A 78 -5.85 -0.36 25.83
CA ASP A 78 -5.79 0.92 26.54
C ASP A 78 -4.40 1.55 26.47
N GLU A 79 -3.33 0.78 26.71
CA GLU A 79 -1.95 1.26 26.62
C GLU A 79 -1.60 1.75 25.21
N LEU A 80 -1.94 0.96 24.18
CA LEU A 80 -1.72 1.34 22.78
C LEU A 80 -2.54 2.57 22.38
N HIS A 81 -3.78 2.65 22.85
CA HIS A 81 -4.65 3.80 22.62
C HIS A 81 -4.05 5.06 23.23
N SER A 82 -3.67 5.04 24.51
CA SER A 82 -3.05 6.17 25.20
C SER A 82 -1.74 6.60 24.53
N TYR A 83 -0.89 5.64 24.13
CA TYR A 83 0.34 5.91 23.39
C TYR A 83 0.05 6.64 22.08
N LEU A 84 -0.83 6.08 21.24
CA LEU A 84 -1.16 6.66 19.93
C LEU A 84 -1.78 8.05 20.07
N VAL A 85 -2.73 8.25 20.98
CA VAL A 85 -3.33 9.58 21.22
C VAL A 85 -2.25 10.59 21.61
N SER A 86 -1.32 10.22 22.50
CA SER A 86 -0.25 11.10 22.94
C SER A 86 0.72 11.47 21.81
N GLU A 87 1.06 10.52 20.93
CA GLU A 87 1.96 10.77 19.81
C GLU A 87 1.26 11.62 18.73
N LEU A 88 0.00 11.34 18.43
CA LEU A 88 -0.80 12.16 17.52
C LEU A 88 -0.95 13.59 18.04
N ASP A 89 -1.15 13.78 19.35
CA ASP A 89 -1.20 15.11 19.96
C ASP A 89 0.14 15.87 19.91
N LYS A 90 1.28 15.17 19.99
CA LYS A 90 2.61 15.78 19.87
C LYS A 90 2.92 16.25 18.46
N ILE A 91 2.41 15.55 17.46
CA ILE A 91 2.69 15.88 16.06
C ILE A 91 1.68 16.84 15.46
N LYS A 92 0.58 17.11 16.16
CA LYS A 92 -0.51 17.91 15.58
C LYS A 92 -0.08 19.30 15.16
N ASP A 93 0.84 19.96 15.86
CA ASP A 93 1.23 21.35 15.55
C ASP A 93 2.49 21.45 14.68
N LYS A 94 2.96 20.33 14.13
CA LYS A 94 4.19 20.25 13.34
C LYS A 94 3.98 20.57 11.86
N ASP A 95 5.10 20.70 11.15
CA ASP A 95 5.13 20.89 9.70
C ASP A 95 4.59 19.64 8.96
N PRO A 96 3.98 19.79 7.77
CA PRO A 96 3.38 18.69 7.02
C PRO A 96 4.33 17.51 6.75
N GLU A 97 5.61 17.78 6.49
CA GLU A 97 6.62 16.75 6.23
C GLU A 97 6.95 15.91 7.49
N GLU A 98 7.01 16.56 8.66
CA GLU A 98 7.15 15.87 9.94
C GLU A 98 5.90 15.06 10.28
N ILE A 99 4.71 15.62 10.03
CA ILE A 99 3.43 14.91 10.21
C ILE A 99 3.40 13.66 9.33
N ALA A 100 3.69 13.78 8.04
CA ALA A 100 3.69 12.65 7.10
C ALA A 100 4.68 11.56 7.52
N SER A 101 5.89 11.96 7.93
CA SER A 101 6.91 11.03 8.41
C SER A 101 6.46 10.30 9.69
N SER A 102 5.94 11.02 10.68
CA SER A 102 5.45 10.41 11.93
C SER A 102 4.24 9.51 11.71
N LEU A 103 3.26 9.91 10.90
CA LEU A 103 2.12 9.06 10.55
C LEU A 103 2.55 7.77 9.84
N ARG A 104 3.59 7.81 9.00
CA ARG A 104 4.14 6.59 8.37
C ARG A 104 4.63 5.58 9.41
N PHE A 105 5.32 6.04 10.47
CA PHE A 105 5.82 5.17 11.54
C PHE A 105 4.71 4.68 12.46
N LEU A 106 3.71 5.51 12.78
CA LEU A 106 2.60 5.16 13.67
C LEU A 106 1.55 4.23 13.02
N ARG A 107 1.58 4.07 11.68
CA ARG A 107 0.57 3.28 10.94
C ARG A 107 0.51 1.83 11.41
N GLY A 108 1.67 1.21 11.67
CA GLY A 108 1.75 -0.16 12.16
C GLY A 108 1.06 -0.33 13.52
N ASP A 109 1.24 0.62 14.44
CA ASP A 109 0.63 0.57 15.77
C ASP A 109 -0.87 0.88 15.73
N ARG A 110 -1.32 1.79 14.85
CA ARG A 110 -2.74 2.02 14.57
C ARG A 110 -3.43 0.75 14.07
N ASP A 111 -2.80 0.01 13.16
CA ASP A 111 -3.35 -1.23 12.60
C ASP A 111 -3.39 -2.35 13.65
N ARG A 112 -2.37 -2.42 14.53
CA ARG A 112 -2.34 -3.30 15.71
C ARG A 112 -3.48 -2.99 16.68
N LEU A 113 -3.67 -1.71 17.04
CA LEU A 113 -4.80 -1.27 17.87
C LEU A 113 -6.13 -1.69 17.24
N SER A 114 -6.32 -1.45 15.94
CA SER A 114 -7.54 -1.83 15.22
C SER A 114 -7.79 -3.33 15.18
N SER A 115 -6.74 -4.16 15.12
CA SER A 115 -6.84 -5.62 15.19
C SER A 115 -7.22 -6.08 16.59
N ARG A 116 -6.51 -5.59 17.63
CA ARG A 116 -6.76 -5.94 19.03
C ARG A 116 -8.13 -5.48 19.52
N ALA A 117 -8.54 -4.26 19.17
CA ALA A 117 -9.87 -3.74 19.51
C ALA A 117 -10.99 -4.57 18.84
N ARG A 118 -10.84 -4.99 17.57
CA ARG A 118 -11.80 -5.91 16.93
C ARG A 118 -11.89 -7.25 17.64
N LYS A 119 -10.73 -7.81 18.03
CA LYS A 119 -10.67 -9.06 18.80
C LYS A 119 -11.35 -8.91 20.15
N LEU A 120 -11.10 -7.81 20.86
CA LEU A 120 -11.72 -7.50 22.14
C LEU A 120 -13.23 -7.32 22.01
N THR A 121 -13.71 -6.63 20.97
CA THR A 121 -15.14 -6.49 20.67
C THR A 121 -15.80 -7.84 20.35
N ALA A 122 -15.11 -8.74 19.65
CA ALA A 122 -15.63 -10.08 19.37
C ALA A 122 -15.75 -10.93 20.64
N MET A 123 -14.87 -10.72 21.62
CA MET A 123 -14.92 -11.39 22.92
C MET A 123 -15.94 -10.78 23.87
N ASN A 124 -16.02 -9.44 23.89
CA ASN A 124 -16.98 -8.70 24.69
C ASN A 124 -17.62 -7.56 23.87
N PRO A 125 -18.81 -7.80 23.29
CA PRO A 125 -19.52 -6.81 22.48
C PRO A 125 -19.93 -5.55 23.24
N ARG A 126 -19.95 -5.55 24.58
CA ARG A 126 -20.28 -4.36 25.38
C ARG A 126 -19.16 -3.33 25.37
N LEU A 127 -17.91 -3.77 25.18
CA LEU A 127 -16.74 -2.91 25.03
C LEU A 127 -16.62 -2.30 23.62
N ALA A 128 -17.48 -2.70 22.66
CA ALA A 128 -17.56 -2.07 21.34
C ALA A 128 -17.87 -0.56 21.40
N ASN A 129 -18.55 -0.13 22.47
CA ASN A 129 -18.91 1.27 22.71
C ASN A 129 -17.76 2.08 23.33
N ALA A 130 -16.68 1.42 23.75
CA ALA A 130 -15.48 2.12 24.18
C ALA A 130 -14.74 2.53 22.90
N ASN A 131 -14.90 3.79 22.55
CA ASN A 131 -14.53 4.47 21.30
C ASN A 131 -13.02 4.49 20.95
N PHE A 132 -12.22 3.54 21.44
CA PHE A 132 -10.76 3.48 21.25
C PHE A 132 -10.32 3.59 19.78
N ARG A 133 -11.15 3.09 18.85
CA ARG A 133 -10.86 3.17 17.42
C ARG A 133 -11.29 4.50 16.80
N SER A 134 -12.42 5.06 17.22
CA SER A 134 -12.94 6.30 16.62
C SER A 134 -12.09 7.49 16.97
N ASP A 135 -11.60 7.58 18.21
CA ASP A 135 -10.86 8.74 18.69
C ASP A 135 -9.50 8.85 18.00
N VAL A 136 -8.78 7.73 17.87
CA VAL A 136 -7.53 7.65 17.11
C VAL A 136 -7.79 7.87 15.61
N ALA A 137 -8.87 7.30 15.06
CA ALA A 137 -9.21 7.49 13.64
C ALA A 137 -9.54 8.95 13.31
N GLU A 138 -10.29 9.65 14.16
CA GLU A 138 -10.66 11.04 13.95
C GLU A 138 -9.42 11.94 13.98
N ARG A 139 -8.55 11.80 14.99
CA ARG A 139 -7.30 12.56 15.09
C ARG A 139 -6.36 12.26 13.93
N TRP A 140 -6.28 11.00 13.53
CA TRP A 140 -5.51 10.59 12.36
C TRP A 140 -6.04 11.25 11.09
N GLN A 141 -7.36 11.24 10.89
CA GLN A 141 -8.01 11.85 9.73
C GLN A 141 -7.85 13.38 9.72
N GLN A 142 -7.84 14.05 10.87
CA GLN A 142 -7.55 15.48 10.97
C GLN A 142 -6.11 15.82 10.57
N LEU A 143 -5.15 14.95 10.88
CA LEU A 143 -3.76 15.13 10.48
C LEU A 143 -3.57 14.79 9.00
N GLU A 144 -4.21 13.73 8.51
CA GLU A 144 -4.22 13.42 7.09
C GLU A 144 -4.89 14.56 6.30
N SER A 145 -6.00 15.14 6.76
CA SER A 145 -6.65 16.25 6.05
C SER A 145 -5.80 17.51 6.00
N ARG A 146 -4.79 17.66 6.87
CA ARG A 146 -3.78 18.74 6.76
C ARG A 146 -2.69 18.43 5.75
N LEU A 147 -2.37 17.16 5.52
CA LEU A 147 -1.51 16.73 4.41
C LEU A 147 -2.24 16.86 3.07
N HIS A 148 -3.56 16.66 3.08
CA HIS A 148 -4.43 16.72 1.90
C HIS A 148 -5.20 18.04 1.81
N SER A 149 -4.94 19.01 2.70
CA SER A 149 -5.51 20.35 2.51
C SER A 149 -4.94 20.78 1.18
N PRO A 150 -5.78 20.95 0.16
CA PRO A 150 -5.28 21.38 -1.13
C PRO A 150 -4.48 22.65 -0.82
N PRO A 151 -3.30 22.88 -1.42
CA PRO A 151 -2.93 24.27 -1.65
C PRO A 151 -4.21 24.93 -2.18
N PRO A 152 -4.63 26.11 -1.65
CA PRO A 152 -5.85 26.75 -2.10
C PRO A 152 -5.85 26.59 -3.60
N VAL A 153 -6.87 25.91 -4.13
CA VAL A 153 -6.99 25.67 -5.55
C VAL A 153 -7.09 27.07 -6.12
N ALA A 154 -5.93 27.68 -6.40
CA ALA A 154 -5.74 28.36 -7.63
C ALA A 154 -6.32 27.36 -8.61
N ASP A 155 -7.43 27.75 -9.22
CA ASP A 155 -7.85 27.20 -10.47
C ASP A 155 -6.62 27.29 -11.39
N SER A 156 -5.67 26.37 -11.26
CA SER A 156 -4.63 26.07 -12.24
C SER A 156 -5.39 25.36 -13.34
N GLN A 157 -6.22 26.15 -14.01
CA GLN A 157 -6.58 25.89 -15.37
C GLN A 157 -5.23 25.84 -16.09
N LEU A 158 -4.84 24.65 -16.53
CA LEU A 158 -3.78 24.45 -17.51
C LEU A 158 -4.23 25.16 -18.80
N HIS A 159 -4.19 26.50 -18.80
CA HIS A 159 -4.52 27.33 -19.94
C HIS A 159 -3.24 27.63 -20.69
N THR A 160 -3.17 27.15 -21.92
CA THR A 160 -1.93 27.10 -22.68
C THR A 160 -1.78 28.28 -23.65
N GLY A 161 -2.88 28.99 -23.98
CA GLY A 161 -2.90 29.83 -25.19
C GLY A 161 -2.21 31.21 -25.11
N ALA A 162 -2.34 31.93 -23.99
CA ALA A 162 -2.06 33.38 -23.98
C ALA A 162 -0.60 33.75 -23.58
N GLU A 163 0.06 32.94 -22.75
CA GLU A 163 1.41 33.27 -22.25
C GLU A 163 2.54 32.74 -23.15
N LEU A 164 2.32 31.62 -23.85
CA LEU A 164 3.33 31.00 -24.72
C LEU A 164 3.50 31.71 -26.07
N THR A 165 2.54 32.56 -26.45
CA THR A 165 2.56 33.37 -27.68
C THR A 165 3.22 34.74 -27.50
N ALA A 166 3.65 35.07 -26.27
CA ALA A 166 4.35 36.32 -25.99
C ALA A 166 5.69 36.40 -26.74
N ASP A 167 6.08 37.61 -27.18
CA ASP A 167 7.35 37.88 -27.88
C ASP A 167 8.55 37.85 -26.90
N LEU A 168 8.81 36.67 -26.36
CA LEU A 168 9.87 36.39 -25.40
C LEU A 168 11.12 35.79 -26.07
N PRO A 169 12.33 36.02 -25.51
CA PRO A 169 13.54 35.33 -25.91
C PRO A 169 13.39 33.79 -25.87
N PHE A 170 14.04 33.10 -26.82
CA PHE A 170 13.92 31.65 -27.01
C PHE A 170 14.17 30.82 -25.73
N HIS A 171 15.16 31.18 -24.92
CA HIS A 171 15.46 30.48 -23.67
C HIS A 171 14.35 30.62 -22.62
N GLN A 172 13.74 31.80 -22.50
CA GLN A 172 12.62 32.03 -21.57
C GLN A 172 11.36 31.28 -22.02
N LYS A 173 11.12 31.18 -23.33
CA LYS A 173 10.03 30.36 -23.87
C LYS A 173 10.20 28.89 -23.49
N ILE A 174 11.43 28.37 -23.57
CA ILE A 174 11.71 26.99 -23.19
C ILE A 174 11.55 26.77 -21.68
N ASP A 175 12.00 27.70 -20.85
CA ASP A 175 11.81 27.60 -19.39
C ASP A 175 10.32 27.64 -19.01
N LEU A 176 9.51 28.47 -19.68
CA LEU A 176 8.08 28.55 -19.48
C LEU A 176 7.37 27.24 -19.89
N VAL A 177 7.73 26.68 -21.05
CA VAL A 177 7.21 25.37 -21.49
C VAL A 177 7.63 24.28 -20.50
N LYS A 178 8.89 24.24 -20.07
CA LYS A 178 9.36 23.25 -19.09
C LYS A 178 8.58 23.33 -17.78
N ALA A 179 8.36 24.53 -17.26
CA ALA A 179 7.58 24.73 -16.05
C ALA A 179 6.13 24.23 -16.19
N LYS A 180 5.49 24.47 -17.34
CA LYS A 180 4.13 24.00 -17.62
C LYS A 180 4.05 22.48 -17.79
N PHE A 181 5.05 21.86 -18.39
CA PHE A 181 5.14 20.40 -18.47
C PHE A 181 5.37 19.75 -17.10
N GLU A 182 6.15 20.37 -16.21
CA GLU A 182 6.27 19.90 -14.82
C GLU A 182 4.95 20.10 -14.06
N GLU A 183 4.22 21.20 -14.26
CA GLU A 183 2.88 21.41 -13.69
C GLU A 183 1.89 20.31 -14.15
N ALA A 184 1.90 19.98 -15.45
CA ALA A 184 1.08 18.91 -16.03
C ALA A 184 1.51 17.50 -15.58
N LYS A 185 2.79 17.31 -15.25
CA LYS A 185 3.29 16.05 -14.70
C LYS A 185 2.86 15.88 -13.24
N VAL A 186 2.98 16.93 -12.44
CA VAL A 186 2.52 16.94 -11.04
C VAL A 186 1.01 16.74 -10.95
N SER A 187 0.22 17.28 -11.89
CA SER A 187 -1.23 17.08 -11.90
C SER A 187 -1.68 15.63 -12.16
N LEU A 188 -0.80 14.80 -12.75
CA LEU A 188 -0.98 13.36 -12.97
C LEU A 188 -0.24 12.49 -11.95
N ASP A 189 0.36 13.09 -10.92
CA ASP A 189 0.93 12.34 -9.82
C ASP A 189 -0.19 11.90 -8.87
N PHE A 190 -0.78 10.74 -9.18
CA PHE A 190 -1.84 10.15 -8.37
C PHE A 190 -1.32 9.52 -7.07
N ASP A 191 -0.01 9.34 -6.92
CA ASP A 191 0.59 8.87 -5.67
C ASP A 191 0.73 10.02 -4.66
N ALA A 192 1.16 11.20 -5.14
CA ALA A 192 1.22 12.43 -4.34
C ALA A 192 -0.16 13.08 -4.14
N SER A 193 -1.05 12.99 -5.13
CA SER A 193 -2.42 13.52 -5.09
C SER A 193 -3.44 12.48 -5.55
N PRO A 194 -3.80 11.50 -4.69
CA PRO A 194 -4.77 10.47 -5.02
C PRO A 194 -6.16 11.06 -5.31
N VAL A 195 -6.85 10.43 -6.24
CA VAL A 195 -8.22 10.80 -6.65
C VAL A 195 -9.25 9.99 -5.87
N SER A 196 -10.34 10.65 -5.47
CA SER A 196 -11.39 10.02 -4.67
C SER A 196 -12.47 9.32 -5.50
N ASP A 197 -12.59 9.66 -6.79
CA ASP A 197 -13.62 9.15 -7.69
C ASP A 197 -13.15 9.14 -9.16
N VAL A 198 -13.75 8.27 -9.97
CA VAL A 198 -13.46 8.07 -11.40
C VAL A 198 -13.70 9.35 -12.20
N LEU A 199 -14.73 10.12 -11.87
CA LEU A 199 -15.02 11.41 -12.52
C LEU A 199 -13.89 12.43 -12.30
N GLN A 200 -13.23 12.41 -11.14
CA GLN A 200 -12.09 13.30 -10.85
C GLN A 200 -10.84 12.85 -11.61
N TRP A 201 -10.63 11.55 -11.72
CA TRP A 201 -9.56 10.98 -12.54
C TRP A 201 -9.74 11.38 -14.00
N GLU A 202 -10.92 11.12 -14.58
CA GLU A 202 -11.24 11.42 -15.97
C GLU A 202 -11.05 12.91 -16.28
N LYS A 203 -11.50 13.78 -15.37
CA LYS A 203 -11.32 15.23 -15.51
C LYS A 203 -9.84 15.64 -15.51
N ARG A 204 -9.01 15.07 -14.63
CA ARG A 204 -7.57 15.38 -14.58
C ARG A 204 -6.83 14.88 -15.82
N VAL A 205 -7.13 13.66 -16.25
CA VAL A 205 -6.54 13.07 -17.47
C VAL A 205 -6.92 13.89 -18.69
N LYS A 206 -8.20 14.24 -18.83
CA LYS A 206 -8.70 15.07 -19.93
C LYS A 206 -8.07 16.46 -19.95
N ALA A 207 -7.90 17.11 -18.79
CA ALA A 207 -7.24 18.41 -18.73
C ALA A 207 -5.78 18.38 -19.19
N VAL A 208 -5.06 17.29 -18.91
CA VAL A 208 -3.68 17.12 -19.41
C VAL A 208 -3.67 16.74 -20.89
N ASP A 209 -4.62 15.93 -21.36
CA ASP A 209 -4.76 15.59 -22.77
C ASP A 209 -5.05 16.84 -23.62
N ASP A 210 -5.99 17.68 -23.18
CA ASP A 210 -6.31 18.97 -23.81
C ASP A 210 -5.05 19.88 -23.83
N PHE A 211 -4.31 19.98 -22.72
CA PHE A 211 -3.04 20.72 -22.66
C PHE A 211 -1.97 20.19 -23.64
N LEU A 212 -1.82 18.87 -23.76
CA LEU A 212 -0.86 18.27 -24.69
C LEU A 212 -1.23 18.56 -26.15
N ASN A 213 -2.52 18.47 -26.50
CA ASN A 213 -3.02 18.79 -27.83
C ASN A 213 -2.81 20.27 -28.17
N GLU A 214 -3.03 21.17 -27.21
CA GLU A 214 -2.79 22.61 -27.41
C GLU A 214 -1.29 22.95 -27.52
N SER A 215 -0.45 22.33 -26.68
CA SER A 215 0.99 22.60 -26.61
C SER A 215 1.79 22.03 -27.79
N GLN A 216 1.24 21.05 -28.53
CA GLN A 216 1.90 20.44 -29.69
C GLN A 216 2.33 21.48 -30.74
N THR A 217 1.44 22.40 -31.08
CA THR A 217 1.72 23.44 -32.09
C THR A 217 2.85 24.38 -31.66
N VAL A 218 2.88 24.76 -30.37
CA VAL A 218 3.92 25.60 -29.78
C VAL A 218 5.26 24.87 -29.74
N LEU A 219 5.24 23.58 -29.37
CA LEU A 219 6.43 22.76 -29.30
C LEU A 219 7.06 22.56 -30.70
N ASP A 220 6.25 22.33 -31.72
CA ASP A 220 6.72 22.21 -33.11
C ASP A 220 7.41 23.49 -33.60
N GLU A 221 6.86 24.66 -33.25
CA GLU A 221 7.47 25.96 -33.56
C GLU A 221 8.79 26.17 -32.80
N LEU A 222 8.86 25.79 -31.53
CA LEU A 222 10.08 25.88 -30.73
C LEU A 222 11.16 24.92 -31.25
N ILE A 223 10.80 23.69 -31.61
CA ILE A 223 11.72 22.71 -32.21
C ILE A 223 12.26 23.23 -33.54
N LYS A 224 11.41 23.80 -34.39
CA LYS A 224 11.84 24.40 -35.66
C LYS A 224 12.79 25.57 -35.42
N THR A 225 12.50 26.42 -34.43
CA THR A 225 13.35 27.55 -34.06
C THR A 225 14.69 27.09 -33.49
N GLY A 226 14.70 26.10 -32.60
CA GLY A 226 15.91 25.51 -32.04
C GLY A 226 16.80 24.86 -33.10
N ARG A 227 16.21 24.13 -34.05
CA ARG A 227 16.93 23.57 -35.21
C ARG A 227 17.56 24.66 -36.07
N ASN A 228 16.85 25.75 -36.34
CA ASN A 228 17.38 26.88 -37.11
C ASN A 228 18.55 27.55 -36.38
N LEU A 229 18.46 27.74 -35.06
CA LEU A 229 19.52 28.31 -34.23
C LEU A 229 20.77 27.40 -34.21
N ALA A 230 20.59 26.10 -33.98
CA ALA A 230 21.66 25.12 -34.03
C ALA A 230 22.37 25.10 -35.39
N ASN A 231 21.60 25.15 -36.49
CA ASN A 231 22.14 25.17 -37.85
C ASN A 231 22.85 26.49 -38.22
N SER A 232 22.59 27.58 -37.49
CA SER A 232 23.21 28.89 -37.72
C SER A 232 24.64 29.01 -37.17
N GLY A 233 25.06 28.09 -36.28
CA GLY A 233 26.40 28.03 -35.72
C GLY A 233 26.82 29.21 -34.83
N ARG A 234 25.96 30.21 -34.62
CA ARG A 234 26.17 31.31 -33.67
C ARG A 234 25.20 31.14 -32.51
N MET A 235 25.70 30.65 -31.40
CA MET A 235 24.86 30.42 -30.24
C MET A 235 25.55 30.92 -28.98
N GLU A 236 24.83 31.73 -28.21
CA GLU A 236 25.23 32.15 -26.87
C GLU A 236 25.04 30.98 -25.90
N LEU A 237 25.75 30.98 -24.77
CA LEU A 237 25.74 29.87 -23.79
C LEU A 237 24.32 29.52 -23.31
N ASP A 238 23.48 30.54 -23.12
CA ASP A 238 22.10 30.40 -22.66
C ASP A 238 21.20 29.69 -23.69
N MET A 239 21.52 29.80 -24.98
CA MET A 239 20.80 29.13 -26.06
C MET A 239 21.17 27.64 -26.15
N HIS A 240 22.40 27.25 -25.79
CA HIS A 240 22.79 25.84 -25.69
C HIS A 240 22.03 25.12 -24.57
N CYS A 241 21.99 25.73 -23.38
CA CYS A 241 21.26 25.20 -22.23
C CYS A 241 19.75 25.06 -22.53
N ALA A 242 19.17 26.00 -23.27
CA ALA A 242 17.77 25.92 -23.69
C ALA A 242 17.52 24.74 -24.64
N ILE A 243 18.41 24.48 -25.61
CA ILE A 243 18.25 23.36 -26.53
C ILE A 243 18.38 22.01 -25.81
N GLU A 244 19.30 21.86 -24.86
CA GLU A 244 19.41 20.64 -24.05
C GLU A 244 18.12 20.38 -23.25
N LYS A 245 17.53 21.43 -22.64
CA LYS A 245 16.24 21.32 -21.96
C LYS A 245 15.10 20.95 -22.92
N LEU A 246 15.15 21.41 -24.18
CA LEU A 246 14.17 21.03 -25.19
C LEU A 246 14.30 19.54 -25.57
N ASP A 247 15.52 19.04 -25.69
CA ASP A 247 15.78 17.61 -25.92
C ASP A 247 15.30 16.74 -24.75
N GLU A 248 15.44 17.21 -23.50
CA GLU A 248 14.84 16.55 -22.33
C GLU A 248 13.30 16.47 -22.43
N ILE A 249 12.64 17.57 -22.83
CA ILE A 249 11.17 17.61 -22.99
C ILE A 249 10.73 16.65 -24.10
N VAL A 250 11.43 16.65 -25.23
CA VAL A 250 11.16 15.74 -26.36
C VAL A 250 11.36 14.28 -25.95
N ALA A 251 12.39 13.98 -25.15
CA ALA A 251 12.60 12.63 -24.62
C ALA A 251 11.46 12.18 -23.68
N VAL A 252 10.96 13.07 -22.81
CA VAL A 252 9.80 12.78 -21.95
C VAL A 252 8.55 12.51 -22.78
N LEU A 253 8.31 13.26 -23.85
CA LEU A 253 7.16 13.05 -24.74
C LEU A 253 7.25 11.71 -25.50
N LEU A 254 8.44 11.34 -25.99
CA LEU A 254 8.67 10.08 -26.69
C LEU A 254 8.55 8.85 -25.78
N ILE A 255 9.04 8.93 -24.54
CA ILE A 255 8.88 7.84 -23.56
C ILE A 255 7.40 7.67 -23.18
N ARG A 256 6.65 8.77 -23.11
CA ARG A 256 5.25 8.75 -22.69
C ARG A 256 4.30 8.18 -23.74
N GLU A 257 4.56 8.37 -25.03
CA GLU A 257 3.84 7.64 -26.11
C GLU A 257 3.97 6.12 -25.93
N TYR A 258 5.12 5.63 -25.46
CA TYR A 258 5.37 4.20 -25.25
C TYR A 258 4.79 3.69 -23.93
N GLU A 259 5.00 4.40 -22.82
CA GLU A 259 4.55 3.99 -21.49
C GLU A 259 3.04 4.15 -21.29
N PHE A 260 2.39 5.12 -21.94
CA PHE A 260 0.92 5.27 -21.85
C PHE A 260 0.19 4.13 -22.57
N TYR A 261 0.74 3.61 -23.67
CA TYR A 261 0.18 2.44 -24.36
C TYR A 261 0.40 1.12 -23.58
N GLU A 262 1.57 0.91 -22.95
CA GLU A 262 1.79 -0.29 -22.12
C GLU A 262 1.06 -0.22 -20.77
N ARG A 263 1.22 0.87 -20.00
CA ARG A 263 0.61 0.97 -18.66
C ARG A 263 -0.87 1.33 -18.68
N GLY A 264 -1.36 2.00 -19.71
CA GLY A 264 -2.80 2.25 -19.87
C GLY A 264 -3.58 0.94 -20.01
N ILE A 265 -3.02 -0.04 -20.73
CA ILE A 265 -3.60 -1.38 -20.88
C ILE A 265 -3.47 -2.20 -19.58
N ASP A 266 -2.37 -2.06 -18.84
CA ASP A 266 -2.12 -2.84 -17.61
C ASP A 266 -2.80 -2.27 -16.35
N LEU A 267 -3.10 -0.97 -16.28
CA LEU A 267 -3.81 -0.33 -15.16
C LEU A 267 -5.34 -0.42 -15.31
N LEU A 268 -5.84 -0.65 -16.52
CA LEU A 268 -7.27 -0.85 -16.78
C LEU A 268 -7.87 -1.99 -15.93
N PRO A 269 -7.24 -3.18 -15.80
CA PRO A 269 -7.71 -4.23 -14.90
C PRO A 269 -7.73 -3.86 -13.41
N GLU A 270 -6.73 -3.13 -12.90
CA GLU A 270 -6.68 -2.76 -11.47
C GLU A 270 -7.66 -1.64 -11.12
N ILE A 271 -7.84 -0.67 -12.02
CA ILE A 271 -8.87 0.38 -11.88
C ILE A 271 -10.26 -0.24 -12.04
N TRP A 272 -10.46 -1.15 -13.00
CA TRP A 272 -11.68 -1.96 -13.16
C TRP A 272 -11.99 -2.73 -11.88
N GLN A 273 -11.02 -3.42 -11.29
CA GLN A 273 -11.22 -4.25 -10.11
C GLN A 273 -11.56 -3.41 -8.86
N LYS A 274 -11.02 -2.19 -8.77
CA LYS A 274 -11.38 -1.23 -7.71
C LYS A 274 -12.74 -0.56 -7.94
N CYS A 275 -13.14 -0.32 -9.19
CA CYS A 275 -14.43 0.32 -9.51
C CYS A 275 -15.61 -0.68 -9.45
N VAL A 276 -15.42 -1.93 -9.87
CA VAL A 276 -16.45 -3.00 -9.77
C VAL A 276 -16.77 -3.38 -8.32
N GLN A 277 -15.85 -3.15 -7.39
CA GLN A 277 -16.12 -3.30 -5.95
C GLN A 277 -16.87 -2.11 -5.34
N ALA A 278 -16.87 -0.95 -6.00
CA ALA A 278 -17.47 0.28 -5.48
C ALA A 278 -18.93 0.48 -5.91
N ASP A 279 -19.31 0.10 -7.14
CA ASP A 279 -20.71 0.22 -7.61
C ASP A 279 -21.14 -0.95 -8.50
N GLY A 280 -22.14 -1.69 -8.04
CA GLY A 280 -22.66 -2.91 -8.67
C GLY A 280 -23.48 -2.73 -9.95
N ALA A 281 -23.29 -1.65 -10.71
CA ALA A 281 -24.02 -1.43 -11.96
C ALA A 281 -23.31 -0.40 -12.86
N CYS A 282 -22.54 -0.85 -13.83
CA CYS A 282 -22.33 -0.14 -15.11
C CYS A 282 -21.56 -1.03 -16.08
N PHE A 283 -22.26 -1.87 -16.82
CA PHE A 283 -21.67 -2.70 -17.87
C PHE A 283 -22.57 -2.66 -19.10
N GLU A 284 -22.48 -1.60 -19.91
CA GLU A 284 -23.08 -1.63 -21.24
C GLU A 284 -22.46 -0.70 -22.31
N TYR A 285 -21.41 0.09 -22.04
CA TYR A 285 -20.95 1.10 -23.01
C TYR A 285 -19.53 0.99 -23.58
N TYR A 286 -18.70 0.02 -23.17
CA TYR A 286 -17.29 0.00 -23.59
C TYR A 286 -16.87 -1.11 -24.58
N CYS A 287 -17.80 -1.92 -25.08
CA CYS A 287 -17.47 -2.99 -26.04
C CYS A 287 -17.67 -2.65 -27.53
N GLU A 288 -18.04 -1.41 -27.90
CA GLU A 288 -18.25 -1.04 -29.32
C GLU A 288 -17.11 -0.20 -29.95
N ALA A 289 -15.97 0.01 -29.27
CA ALA A 289 -14.89 0.86 -29.78
C ALA A 289 -13.50 0.21 -29.81
N ILE A 290 -13.41 -1.12 -29.92
CA ILE A 290 -12.21 -1.88 -30.32
C ILE A 290 -12.59 -2.75 -31.52
#